data_AF-A0A166S560-F1
#
_entry.id   AF-A0A166S560-F1
#
_cell.length_a   1.000
_cell.length_b   1.000
_cell.length_c   1.000
_cell.angle_alpha   90.00
_cell.angle_beta   90.00
_cell.angle_gamma   90.00
#
_symmetry.space_group_name_H-M   'P 1'
#
loop_
_entity.id
_entity.type
_entity.pdbx_description
1 polymer ?
#
loop_
_entity_poly.entity_id
_entity_poly.type
_entity_poly.pdbx_seq_one_letter_code
_entity_poly.pdbx_strand_id
1 'polypeptide(L)'
;MFDIADITARMAVLSERLSQIKSKREKLVTQLQEIDTESATIQREYKSLHNNKSSIATLPDEIFAAVLEIGRNIDADFLITVSHVTRPWRTIALETPRLWTIIADTADRRWGKQRFWAYLKRSGPLPVCLSVYISNKNMVDIIRLIEVHGARIFQLNLSISRGCDHERFLSIMVDYPVPMYNVKHLVLKRIGGRVFTTHQLSRRFPALISLHISGLNPSIRLEALPSLTAVHFSCRHLRSVQDIIELRDTLTHSPALTQLKLDFQKAAVFWPSELVLELPGLQILSIKGSPADVAFHISGIMNALRAPMLRMLALRGELQNAYNILSPQMISWSQEFPRLRTLQCPHFPNNAPNILFAFAQTLPDITDLTYVENNRDLITLLQRCDNDGPVWPHLRSLSLLRMIGEYFTNAEIIELVAFRRDIGHPIEVIRLQEKRMGVLQIEQLQLLTGFRSIQMPGNAVCPAMFFILFLPVSNPYLDRETCNLVNLQLLLAALITMASAPHSSLTGNPPPRTPKHEFKSSGIEYNVSDFRQRIDVSVAGGGPGMHSISLYVTYKTGLSLR
;
A
#
# COMPACT_ATOMS: atom_id res chain seq x y z
N MET A 1 -24.52 85.18 18.21
CA MET A 1 -25.75 84.39 18.43
C MET A 1 -26.07 83.77 17.08
N PHE A 2 -25.71 82.51 16.84
CA PHE A 2 -26.09 81.84 15.59
C PHE A 2 -27.61 81.67 15.60
N ASP A 3 -28.26 82.02 14.49
CA ASP A 3 -29.70 81.98 14.35
C ASP A 3 -30.20 80.53 14.47
N ILE A 4 -30.93 80.24 15.55
CA ILE A 4 -31.46 78.90 15.85
C ILE A 4 -32.38 78.41 14.72
N ALA A 5 -32.99 79.34 13.96
CA ALA A 5 -33.82 79.03 12.80
C ALA A 5 -33.00 78.48 11.61
N ASP A 6 -31.79 79.00 11.38
CA ASP A 6 -30.90 78.52 10.31
C ASP A 6 -30.38 77.10 10.60
N ILE A 7 -30.08 76.81 11.88
CA ILE A 7 -29.65 75.48 12.32
C ILE A 7 -30.79 74.46 12.14
N THR A 8 -32.03 74.80 12.51
CA THR A 8 -33.18 73.89 12.36
C THR A 8 -33.54 73.65 10.88
N ALA A 9 -33.49 74.68 10.03
CA ALA A 9 -33.69 74.54 8.58
C ALA A 9 -32.62 73.61 7.96
N ARG A 10 -31.34 73.79 8.33
CA ARG A 10 -30.26 72.94 7.86
C ARG A 10 -30.36 71.50 8.36
N MET A 11 -30.79 71.29 9.60
CA MET A 11 -31.06 69.95 10.14
C MET A 11 -32.19 69.24 9.39
N ALA A 12 -33.26 69.95 9.01
CA ALA A 12 -34.34 69.38 8.22
C ALA A 12 -33.87 68.91 6.83
N VAL A 13 -33.09 69.74 6.12
CA VAL A 13 -32.51 69.39 4.81
C VAL A 13 -31.56 68.19 4.91
N LEU A 14 -30.72 68.15 5.95
CA LEU A 14 -29.82 67.02 6.19
C LEU A 14 -30.58 65.74 6.55
N SER A 15 -31.64 65.83 7.34
CA SER A 15 -32.50 64.70 7.69
C SER A 15 -33.16 64.09 6.43
N GLU A 16 -33.68 64.94 5.54
CA GLU A 16 -34.27 64.51 4.27
C GLU A 16 -33.23 63.83 3.36
N ARG A 17 -32.04 64.42 3.20
CA ARG A 17 -30.94 63.79 2.45
C ARG A 17 -30.53 62.46 3.05
N LEU A 18 -30.49 62.35 4.38
CA LEU A 18 -30.13 61.11 5.08
C LEU A 18 -31.20 60.03 4.85
N SER A 19 -32.49 60.40 4.84
CA SER A 19 -33.60 59.52 4.46
C SER A 19 -33.47 59.02 3.01
N GLN A 20 -33.19 59.92 2.06
CA GLN A 20 -32.98 59.56 0.65
C GLN A 20 -31.78 58.62 0.45
N ILE A 21 -30.67 58.87 1.15
CA ILE A 21 -29.48 58.01 1.11
C ILE A 21 -29.80 56.62 1.69
N LYS A 22 -30.54 56.55 2.82
CA LYS A 22 -30.98 55.27 3.40
C LYS A 22 -31.86 54.49 2.43
N SER A 23 -32.87 55.12 1.83
CA SER A 23 -33.75 54.47 0.85
C SER A 23 -32.96 53.99 -0.39
N LYS A 24 -32.03 54.80 -0.89
CA LYS A 24 -31.17 54.40 -2.02
C LYS A 24 -30.26 53.21 -1.65
N ARG A 25 -29.69 53.20 -0.45
CA ARG A 25 -28.88 52.08 0.05
C ARG A 25 -29.71 50.81 0.15
N GLU A 26 -30.92 50.87 0.70
CA GLU A 26 -31.82 49.71 0.79
C GLU A 26 -32.15 49.14 -0.59
N LYS A 27 -32.49 50.00 -1.57
CA LYS A 27 -32.73 49.57 -2.96
C LYS A 27 -31.53 48.88 -3.58
N LEU A 28 -30.31 49.43 -3.39
CA LEU A 28 -29.09 48.83 -3.91
C LEU A 28 -28.76 47.49 -3.24
N VAL A 29 -29.05 47.34 -1.94
CA VAL A 29 -28.86 46.06 -1.23
C VAL A 29 -29.82 45.01 -1.77
N THR A 30 -31.09 45.36 -2.03
CA THR A 30 -32.05 44.43 -2.66
C THR A 30 -31.61 44.04 -4.07
N GLN A 31 -31.18 45.00 -4.90
CA GLN A 31 -30.67 44.71 -6.24
C GLN A 31 -29.42 43.81 -6.22
N LEU A 32 -28.52 44.01 -5.25
CA LEU A 32 -27.35 43.15 -5.09
C LEU A 32 -27.76 41.72 -4.74
N GLN A 33 -28.73 41.55 -3.82
CA GLN A 33 -29.28 40.24 -3.48
C GLN A 33 -29.94 39.55 -4.68
N GLU A 34 -30.70 40.29 -5.50
CA GLU A 34 -31.31 39.75 -6.73
C GLU A 34 -30.24 39.25 -7.70
N ILE A 35 -29.21 40.07 -7.99
CA ILE A 35 -28.09 39.69 -8.87
C ILE A 35 -27.33 38.48 -8.32
N ASP A 36 -27.09 38.42 -7.00
CA ASP A 36 -26.42 37.28 -6.37
C ASP A 36 -27.24 36.00 -6.52
N THR A 37 -28.57 36.07 -6.38
CA THR A 37 -29.45 34.91 -6.60
C THR A 37 -29.50 34.47 -8.06
N GLU A 38 -29.50 35.40 -9.02
CA GLU A 38 -29.48 35.12 -10.44
C GLU A 38 -28.14 34.49 -10.85
N SER A 39 -27.02 35.09 -10.43
CA SER A 39 -25.67 34.58 -10.64
C SER A 39 -25.51 33.16 -10.07
N ALA A 40 -25.97 32.92 -8.85
CA ALA A 40 -25.95 31.58 -8.24
C ALA A 40 -26.83 30.57 -9.00
N THR A 41 -27.88 31.01 -9.69
CA THR A 41 -28.74 30.16 -10.53
C THR A 41 -28.05 29.81 -11.84
N ILE A 42 -27.54 30.81 -12.56
CA ILE A 42 -26.78 30.63 -13.80
C ILE A 42 -25.54 29.76 -13.56
N GLN A 43 -24.82 29.99 -12.46
CA GLN A 43 -23.63 29.19 -12.14
C GLN A 43 -23.97 27.73 -11.84
N ARG A 44 -25.12 27.44 -11.20
CA ARG A 44 -25.59 26.07 -10.99
C ARG A 44 -25.95 25.39 -12.32
N GLU A 45 -26.62 26.10 -13.21
CA GLU A 45 -26.98 25.59 -14.54
C GLU A 45 -25.73 25.32 -15.40
N TYR A 46 -24.81 26.28 -15.45
CA TYR A 46 -23.54 26.13 -16.15
C TYR A 46 -22.75 24.91 -15.64
N LYS A 47 -22.60 24.77 -14.31
CA LYS A 47 -21.92 23.60 -13.70
C LYS A 47 -22.64 22.28 -14.05
N SER A 48 -23.96 22.27 -14.06
CA SER A 48 -24.76 21.09 -14.47
C SER A 48 -24.48 20.69 -15.92
N LEU A 49 -24.53 21.66 -16.85
CA LEU A 49 -24.25 21.42 -18.27
C LEU A 49 -22.80 21.01 -18.51
N HIS A 50 -21.85 21.63 -17.82
CA HIS A 50 -20.43 21.29 -17.91
C HIS A 50 -20.17 19.85 -17.43
N ASN A 51 -20.75 19.46 -16.30
CA ASN A 51 -20.63 18.09 -15.78
C ASN A 51 -21.26 17.06 -16.72
N ASN A 52 -22.42 17.37 -17.31
CA ASN A 52 -23.09 16.48 -18.27
C ASN A 52 -22.32 16.32 -19.59
N LYS A 53 -21.46 17.28 -19.95
CA LYS A 53 -20.58 17.19 -21.12
C LYS A 53 -19.27 16.45 -20.86
N SER A 54 -18.96 16.13 -19.60
CA SER A 54 -17.72 15.44 -19.27
C SER A 54 -17.75 14.00 -19.81
N SER A 55 -16.62 13.52 -20.34
CA SER A 55 -16.51 12.15 -20.89
C SER A 55 -16.72 11.07 -19.83
N ILE A 56 -16.61 11.41 -18.55
CA ILE A 56 -16.92 10.49 -17.47
C ILE A 56 -18.42 10.29 -17.27
N ALA A 57 -19.25 11.28 -17.63
CA ALA A 57 -20.70 11.16 -17.57
C ALA A 57 -21.29 10.23 -18.64
N THR A 58 -20.51 9.89 -19.68
CA THR A 58 -20.92 8.95 -20.74
C THR A 58 -20.55 7.50 -20.43
N LEU A 59 -19.83 7.24 -19.34
CA LEU A 59 -19.47 5.87 -18.96
C LEU A 59 -20.70 5.14 -18.39
N PRO A 60 -20.89 3.86 -18.71
CA PRO A 60 -21.87 3.02 -18.01
C PRO A 60 -21.59 2.97 -16.51
N ASP A 61 -22.65 2.89 -15.72
CA ASP A 61 -22.58 2.91 -14.24
C ASP A 61 -21.68 1.79 -13.71
N GLU A 62 -21.65 0.63 -14.36
CA GLU A 62 -20.82 -0.52 -13.95
C GLU A 62 -19.33 -0.24 -14.13
N ILE A 63 -18.96 0.41 -15.25
CA ILE A 63 -17.57 0.79 -15.52
C ILE A 63 -17.15 1.87 -14.54
N PHE A 64 -18.03 2.83 -14.29
CA PHE A 64 -17.75 3.89 -13.33
C PHE A 64 -17.62 3.33 -11.90
N ALA A 65 -18.50 2.42 -11.48
CA ALA A 65 -18.39 1.72 -10.21
C ALA A 65 -17.06 0.94 -10.08
N ALA A 66 -16.62 0.26 -11.14
CA ALA A 66 -15.34 -0.44 -11.16
C ALA A 66 -14.15 0.52 -11.00
N VAL A 67 -14.19 1.70 -11.63
CA VAL A 67 -13.19 2.76 -11.43
C VAL A 67 -13.19 3.22 -9.97
N LEU A 68 -14.36 3.41 -9.36
CA LEU A 68 -14.46 3.78 -7.95
C LEU A 68 -13.92 2.68 -7.02
N GLU A 69 -14.11 1.40 -7.34
CA GLU A 69 -13.57 0.28 -6.58
C GLU A 69 -12.03 0.29 -6.57
N ILE A 70 -11.41 0.62 -7.71
CA ILE A 70 -9.95 0.77 -7.82
C ILE A 70 -9.49 1.96 -6.98
N GLY A 71 -10.13 3.12 -7.13
CA GLY A 71 -9.78 4.34 -6.41
C GLY A 71 -9.89 4.23 -4.89
N ARG A 72 -10.82 3.39 -4.38
CA ARG A 72 -10.95 3.12 -2.93
C ARG A 72 -9.66 2.64 -2.28
N ASN A 73 -8.82 1.90 -3.00
CA ASN A 73 -7.58 1.35 -2.43
C ASN A 73 -6.47 2.39 -2.29
N ILE A 74 -6.66 3.61 -2.83
CA ILE A 74 -5.66 4.68 -2.86
C ILE A 74 -5.77 5.56 -1.60
N ASP A 75 -6.98 5.99 -1.26
CA ASP A 75 -7.25 6.90 -0.13
C ASP A 75 -8.49 6.46 0.66
N ALA A 76 -8.40 6.46 1.98
CA ALA A 76 -9.50 6.14 2.89
C ALA A 76 -10.67 7.14 2.79
N ASP A 77 -10.39 8.37 2.38
CA ASP A 77 -11.41 9.40 2.17
C ASP A 77 -11.88 9.50 0.70
N PHE A 78 -11.31 8.69 -0.21
CA PHE A 78 -11.67 8.68 -1.63
C PHE A 78 -13.18 8.60 -1.84
N LEU A 79 -13.86 7.66 -1.18
CA LEU A 79 -15.30 7.45 -1.33
C LEU A 79 -16.14 8.64 -0.87
N ILE A 80 -15.67 9.38 0.14
CA ILE A 80 -16.34 10.61 0.54
C ILE A 80 -16.14 11.64 -0.56
N THR A 81 -14.90 11.89 -0.95
CA THR A 81 -14.55 12.87 -1.98
C THR A 81 -15.36 12.63 -3.26
N VAL A 82 -15.38 11.39 -3.78
CA VAL A 82 -16.13 11.08 -5.01
C VAL A 82 -17.64 11.23 -4.86
N SER A 83 -18.20 10.97 -3.67
CA SER A 83 -19.63 11.18 -3.40
C SER A 83 -20.05 12.66 -3.32
N HIS A 84 -19.08 13.58 -3.35
CA HIS A 84 -19.28 15.02 -3.36
C HIS A 84 -18.93 15.69 -4.71
N VAL A 85 -18.45 14.93 -5.71
CA VAL A 85 -18.05 15.49 -7.02
C VAL A 85 -19.27 15.94 -7.83
N THR A 86 -20.19 15.03 -8.16
CA THR A 86 -21.45 15.34 -8.85
C THR A 86 -22.60 14.47 -8.32
N ARG A 87 -23.84 14.81 -8.67
CA ARG A 87 -25.01 13.99 -8.31
C ARG A 87 -24.93 12.56 -8.89
N PRO A 88 -24.61 12.34 -10.18
CA PRO A 88 -24.45 10.99 -10.71
C PRO A 88 -23.39 10.17 -9.97
N TRP A 89 -22.23 10.78 -9.68
CA TRP A 89 -21.16 10.11 -8.94
C TRP A 89 -21.62 9.66 -7.55
N ARG A 90 -22.36 10.54 -6.87
CA ARG A 90 -22.94 10.23 -5.56
C ARG A 90 -23.94 9.09 -5.65
N THR A 91 -24.84 9.10 -6.63
CA THR A 91 -25.83 8.05 -6.84
C THR A 91 -25.15 6.71 -7.03
N ILE A 92 -24.25 6.60 -8.01
CA ILE A 92 -23.52 5.37 -8.32
C ILE A 92 -22.72 4.89 -7.10
N ALA A 93 -22.03 5.81 -6.40
CA ALA A 93 -21.29 5.46 -5.20
C ALA A 93 -22.21 4.90 -4.10
N LEU A 94 -23.36 5.52 -3.84
CA LEU A 94 -24.30 5.08 -2.81
C LEU A 94 -25.03 3.78 -3.17
N GLU A 95 -25.29 3.55 -4.46
CA GLU A 95 -25.98 2.37 -4.99
C GLU A 95 -25.07 1.17 -5.24
N THR A 96 -23.75 1.32 -5.00
CA THR A 96 -22.77 0.23 -5.13
C THR A 96 -22.31 -0.26 -3.74
N PRO A 97 -23.00 -1.24 -3.12
CA PRO A 97 -22.65 -1.76 -1.79
C PRO A 97 -21.20 -2.21 -1.62
N ARG A 98 -20.58 -2.75 -2.68
CA ARG A 98 -19.20 -3.24 -2.67
C ARG A 98 -18.19 -2.15 -2.30
N LEU A 99 -18.46 -0.89 -2.63
CA LEU A 99 -17.62 0.25 -2.25
C LEU A 99 -17.56 0.43 -0.73
N TRP A 100 -18.60 0.04 0.00
CA TRP A 100 -18.73 0.30 1.44
C TRP A 100 -18.33 -0.90 2.32
N THR A 101 -17.75 -1.96 1.75
CA THR A 101 -17.37 -3.19 2.47
C THR A 101 -16.08 -3.09 3.28
N ILE A 102 -15.16 -2.19 2.95
CA ILE A 102 -13.98 -1.91 3.78
C ILE A 102 -14.30 -0.73 4.69
N ILE A 103 -14.36 -1.00 5.98
CA ILE A 103 -14.65 -0.01 7.01
C ILE A 103 -13.41 0.11 7.88
N ALA A 104 -12.67 1.21 7.72
CA ALA A 104 -11.50 1.52 8.53
C ALA A 104 -11.80 2.73 9.41
N ASP A 105 -11.70 2.55 10.72
CA ASP A 105 -11.65 3.64 11.69
C ASP A 105 -10.23 4.19 11.71
N THR A 106 -10.05 5.37 11.12
CA THR A 106 -8.81 6.10 11.32
C THR A 106 -8.81 6.63 12.75
N ALA A 107 -7.75 6.38 13.51
CA ALA A 107 -7.62 6.86 14.90
C ALA A 107 -7.78 8.39 15.09
N ASP A 108 -7.89 9.14 13.99
CA ASP A 108 -8.32 10.52 13.96
C ASP A 108 -9.78 10.61 14.43
N ARG A 109 -9.94 10.99 15.70
CA ARG A 109 -11.20 11.08 16.49
C ARG A 109 -12.33 11.89 15.85
N ARG A 110 -12.13 12.42 14.65
CA ARG A 110 -13.10 13.20 13.89
C ARG A 110 -14.22 12.34 13.33
N TRP A 111 -14.05 11.03 13.24
CA TRP A 111 -15.04 10.18 12.58
C TRP A 111 -16.06 9.70 13.60
N GLY A 112 -17.18 10.42 13.67
CA GLY A 112 -18.30 10.07 14.54
C GLY A 112 -18.93 8.72 14.15
N LYS A 113 -19.56 8.07 15.14
CA LYS A 113 -20.31 6.79 15.02
C LYS A 113 -21.18 6.74 13.74
N GLN A 114 -21.72 7.88 13.31
CA GLN A 114 -22.59 8.02 12.14
C GLN A 114 -21.95 7.54 10.83
N ARG A 115 -20.66 7.84 10.58
CA ARG A 115 -19.99 7.40 9.33
C ARG A 115 -19.90 5.88 9.28
N PHE A 116 -19.55 5.30 10.41
CA PHE A 116 -19.44 3.86 10.57
C PHE A 116 -20.77 3.14 10.26
N TRP A 117 -21.85 3.60 10.90
CA TRP A 117 -23.20 3.07 10.65
C TRP A 117 -23.65 3.30 9.21
N ALA A 118 -23.30 4.44 8.60
CA ALA A 118 -23.62 4.70 7.20
C ALA A 118 -22.93 3.69 6.26
N TYR A 119 -21.66 3.33 6.51
CA TYR A 119 -20.96 2.33 5.70
C TYR A 119 -21.54 0.93 5.86
N LEU A 120 -21.86 0.53 7.09
CA LEU A 120 -22.53 -0.74 7.35
C LEU A 120 -23.90 -0.85 6.69
N LYS A 121 -24.68 0.24 6.72
CA LYS A 121 -25.99 0.31 6.07
C LYS A 121 -25.84 0.22 4.54
N ARG A 122 -24.90 0.96 3.96
CA ARG A 122 -24.67 1.01 2.50
C ARG A 122 -24.06 -0.28 1.96
N SER A 123 -23.26 -1.00 2.75
CA SER A 123 -22.72 -2.30 2.34
C SER A 123 -23.77 -3.41 2.25
N GLY A 124 -25.02 -3.16 2.65
CA GLY A 124 -26.12 -4.10 2.47
C GLY A 124 -25.87 -5.41 3.21
N PRO A 125 -26.09 -6.59 2.60
CA PRO A 125 -25.78 -7.88 3.21
C PRO A 125 -24.35 -8.37 2.95
N LEU A 126 -23.53 -7.61 2.22
CA LEU A 126 -22.21 -8.08 1.80
C LEU A 126 -21.25 -8.29 2.98
N PRO A 127 -20.29 -9.21 2.84
CA PRO A 127 -19.21 -9.38 3.80
C PRO A 127 -18.39 -8.10 3.96
N VAL A 128 -17.99 -7.78 5.19
CA VAL A 128 -17.27 -6.56 5.53
C VAL A 128 -15.88 -6.86 6.09
N CYS A 129 -14.92 -6.02 5.69
CA CYS A 129 -13.59 -5.96 6.29
C CYS A 129 -13.58 -4.80 7.27
N LEU A 130 -13.51 -5.12 8.55
CA LEU A 130 -13.58 -4.17 9.65
C LEU A 130 -12.19 -3.91 10.23
N SER A 131 -11.74 -2.66 10.23
CA SER A 131 -10.54 -2.23 10.92
C SER A 131 -10.90 -1.15 11.94
N VAL A 132 -10.76 -1.42 13.24
CA VAL A 132 -11.17 -0.50 14.31
C VAL A 132 -10.04 -0.19 15.28
N TYR A 133 -10.02 1.06 15.77
CA TYR A 133 -9.15 1.47 16.85
C TYR A 133 -9.93 1.46 18.17
N ILE A 134 -9.53 0.58 19.10
CA ILE A 134 -10.22 0.38 20.38
C ILE A 134 -9.54 1.21 21.45
N SER A 135 -10.35 1.95 22.20
CA SER A 135 -9.97 2.70 23.39
C SER A 135 -11.05 2.53 24.47
N ASN A 136 -10.74 2.87 25.72
CA ASN A 136 -11.74 2.81 26.80
C ASN A 136 -13.02 3.63 26.48
N LYS A 137 -12.93 4.65 25.62
CA LYS A 137 -14.07 5.53 25.28
C LYS A 137 -15.06 4.91 24.29
N ASN A 138 -14.61 4.02 23.40
CA ASN A 138 -15.42 3.45 22.32
C ASN A 138 -15.54 1.92 22.39
N MET A 139 -14.91 1.28 23.38
CA MET A 139 -14.90 -0.17 23.56
C MET A 139 -16.30 -0.79 23.54
N VAL A 140 -17.23 -0.24 24.34
CA VAL A 140 -18.61 -0.74 24.43
C VAL A 140 -19.35 -0.62 23.10
N ASP A 141 -19.14 0.47 22.36
CA ASP A 141 -19.77 0.69 21.07
C ASP A 141 -19.25 -0.30 20.02
N ILE A 142 -17.93 -0.56 20.01
CA ILE A 142 -17.30 -1.53 19.10
C ILE A 142 -17.79 -2.95 19.40
N ILE A 143 -17.95 -3.31 20.68
CA ILE A 143 -18.48 -4.63 21.07
C ILE A 143 -19.90 -4.79 20.54
N ARG A 144 -20.79 -3.82 20.82
CA ARG A 144 -22.17 -3.83 20.30
C ARG A 144 -22.23 -3.91 18.79
N LEU A 145 -21.29 -3.26 18.12
CA LEU A 145 -21.19 -3.29 16.68
C LEU A 145 -20.81 -4.68 16.15
N ILE A 146 -19.79 -5.30 16.74
CA ILE A 146 -19.37 -6.66 16.41
C ILE A 146 -20.48 -7.66 16.72
N GLU A 147 -21.26 -7.42 17.76
CA GLU A 147 -22.46 -8.17 18.11
C GLU A 147 -23.52 -8.11 16.99
N VAL A 148 -23.93 -6.90 16.59
CA VAL A 148 -25.00 -6.71 15.60
C VAL A 148 -24.57 -7.18 14.20
N HIS A 149 -23.29 -7.01 13.85
CA HIS A 149 -22.81 -7.26 12.48
C HIS A 149 -21.83 -8.42 12.35
N GLY A 150 -21.60 -9.19 13.41
CA GLY A 150 -20.55 -10.21 13.46
C GLY A 150 -20.67 -11.28 12.38
N ALA A 151 -21.90 -11.64 12.01
CA ALA A 151 -22.19 -12.57 10.92
C ALA A 151 -21.74 -12.04 9.55
N ARG A 152 -21.53 -10.74 9.37
CA ARG A 152 -21.06 -10.17 8.09
C ARG A 152 -19.56 -9.92 8.08
N ILE A 153 -18.90 -9.94 9.23
CA ILE A 153 -17.48 -9.62 9.32
C ILE A 153 -16.66 -10.79 8.76
N PHE A 154 -15.93 -10.53 7.68
CA PHE A 154 -15.04 -11.50 7.05
C PHE A 154 -13.58 -11.32 7.50
N GLN A 155 -13.18 -10.08 7.70
CA GLN A 155 -11.85 -9.71 8.19
C GLN A 155 -12.02 -8.72 9.33
N LEU A 156 -11.33 -8.97 10.44
CA LEU A 156 -11.38 -8.15 11.64
C LEU A 156 -9.97 -7.70 12.02
N ASN A 157 -9.72 -6.40 11.99
CA ASN A 157 -8.45 -5.78 12.37
C ASN A 157 -8.65 -4.85 13.56
N LEU A 158 -8.22 -5.28 14.73
CA LEU A 158 -8.38 -4.60 15.99
C LEU A 158 -7.05 -3.96 16.39
N SER A 159 -7.02 -2.64 16.55
CA SER A 159 -5.86 -1.91 17.06
C SER A 159 -6.19 -1.31 18.42
N ILE A 160 -5.57 -1.81 19.49
CA ILE A 160 -5.89 -1.39 20.85
C ILE A 160 -5.01 -0.21 21.28
N SER A 161 -5.61 0.79 21.91
CA SER A 161 -4.92 1.98 22.43
C SER A 161 -4.05 1.62 23.63
N ARG A 162 -2.93 2.34 23.80
CA ARG A 162 -2.16 2.25 25.05
C ARG A 162 -3.05 2.68 26.22
N GLY A 163 -3.04 1.93 27.32
CA GLY A 163 -3.89 2.18 28.49
C GLY A 163 -5.35 1.73 28.34
N CYS A 164 -5.72 1.09 27.22
CA CYS A 164 -6.99 0.38 27.16
C CYS A 164 -6.93 -0.86 28.05
N ASP A 165 -8.01 -1.16 28.74
CA ASP A 165 -8.19 -2.43 29.45
C ASP A 165 -8.42 -3.55 28.43
N HIS A 166 -7.32 -4.02 27.84
CA HIS A 166 -7.32 -5.03 26.79
C HIS A 166 -7.76 -6.40 27.31
N GLU A 167 -7.48 -6.75 28.57
CA GLU A 167 -7.95 -7.99 29.19
C GLU A 167 -9.47 -7.99 29.23
N ARG A 168 -10.09 -6.89 29.68
CA ARG A 168 -11.54 -6.74 29.66
C ARG A 168 -12.14 -6.74 28.26
N PHE A 169 -11.50 -6.07 27.30
CA PHE A 169 -12.00 -6.11 25.92
C PHE A 169 -11.97 -7.53 25.36
N LEU A 170 -10.87 -8.24 25.57
CA LEU A 170 -10.67 -9.59 25.07
C LEU A 170 -11.59 -10.58 25.78
N SER A 171 -11.79 -10.47 27.10
CA SER A 171 -12.76 -11.31 27.82
C SER A 171 -14.17 -11.10 27.29
N ILE A 172 -14.61 -9.86 27.09
CA ILE A 172 -15.95 -9.60 26.52
C ILE A 172 -16.07 -10.15 25.10
N MET A 173 -15.04 -9.98 24.27
CA MET A 173 -15.03 -10.50 22.90
C MET A 173 -15.13 -12.02 22.85
N VAL A 174 -14.55 -12.69 23.84
CA VAL A 174 -14.62 -14.13 23.98
C VAL A 174 -15.97 -14.57 24.52
N ASP A 175 -16.36 -14.03 25.67
CA ASP A 175 -17.50 -14.50 26.47
C ASP A 175 -18.82 -14.24 25.72
N TYR A 176 -18.73 -13.55 24.58
CA TYR A 176 -19.81 -13.34 23.67
C TYR A 176 -20.40 -14.65 23.12
N PRO A 177 -21.73 -14.84 23.18
CA PRO A 177 -22.35 -16.15 22.97
C PRO A 177 -22.40 -16.62 21.51
N VAL A 178 -22.34 -15.73 20.51
CA VAL A 178 -22.63 -16.11 19.09
C VAL A 178 -21.35 -16.22 18.25
N PRO A 179 -20.84 -17.42 17.91
CA PRO A 179 -19.57 -17.56 17.19
C PRO A 179 -19.54 -16.77 15.87
N MET A 180 -18.36 -16.24 15.52
CA MET A 180 -18.13 -15.45 14.32
C MET A 180 -17.64 -16.34 13.17
N TYR A 181 -18.53 -17.19 12.67
CA TYR A 181 -18.22 -18.19 11.63
C TYR A 181 -17.65 -17.62 10.33
N ASN A 182 -17.87 -16.34 10.04
CA ASN A 182 -17.44 -15.73 8.78
C ASN A 182 -16.07 -15.04 8.85
N VAL A 183 -15.51 -14.85 10.06
CA VAL A 183 -14.20 -14.21 10.21
C VAL A 183 -13.10 -15.19 9.83
N LYS A 184 -12.48 -14.96 8.68
CA LYS A 184 -11.35 -15.76 8.18
C LYS A 184 -10.00 -15.12 8.46
N HIS A 185 -9.96 -13.81 8.66
CA HIS A 185 -8.73 -13.07 8.89
C HIS A 185 -8.86 -12.21 10.15
N LEU A 186 -8.07 -12.50 11.17
CA LEU A 186 -8.02 -11.75 12.41
C LEU A 186 -6.66 -11.07 12.56
N VAL A 187 -6.67 -9.76 12.69
CA VAL A 187 -5.48 -8.94 12.95
C VAL A 187 -5.67 -8.26 14.31
N LEU A 188 -4.75 -8.50 15.23
CA LEU A 188 -4.75 -7.91 16.56
C LEU A 188 -3.47 -7.11 16.73
N LYS A 189 -3.58 -5.81 17.00
CA LYS A 189 -2.42 -4.91 17.13
C LYS A 189 -2.37 -4.21 18.47
N ARG A 190 -1.14 -4.07 18.98
CA ARG A 190 -0.78 -3.33 20.19
C ARG A 190 -1.48 -3.85 21.46
N ILE A 191 -1.77 -5.14 21.53
CA ILE A 191 -2.29 -5.73 22.76
C ILE A 191 -1.14 -5.78 23.76
N GLY A 192 -1.22 -5.02 24.85
CA GLY A 192 -0.17 -5.02 25.87
C GLY A 192 -0.76 -5.41 27.22
N GLY A 193 -0.32 -6.56 27.77
CA GLY A 193 -0.57 -7.01 29.13
C GLY A 193 -0.44 -8.52 29.27
N ARG A 194 -0.95 -9.10 30.36
CA ARG A 194 -0.62 -10.47 30.78
C ARG A 194 -1.77 -11.41 30.46
N VAL A 195 -1.46 -12.42 29.64
CA VAL A 195 -2.25 -13.63 29.41
C VAL A 195 -3.58 -13.40 28.70
N PHE A 196 -3.62 -13.82 27.43
CA PHE A 196 -4.85 -14.04 26.70
C PHE A 196 -5.02 -15.55 26.55
N THR A 197 -6.01 -16.13 27.22
CA THR A 197 -6.29 -17.57 27.10
C THR A 197 -7.09 -17.82 25.83
N THR A 198 -6.61 -18.71 24.97
CA THR A 198 -7.12 -18.76 23.59
C THR A 198 -8.08 -19.91 23.29
N HIS A 199 -8.35 -20.79 24.25
CA HIS A 199 -9.42 -21.81 24.14
C HIS A 199 -10.76 -21.20 23.67
N GLN A 200 -10.81 -19.90 23.82
CA GLN A 200 -11.80 -18.93 23.49
C GLN A 200 -11.79 -18.51 22.00
N LEU A 201 -10.61 -18.35 21.36
CA LEU A 201 -10.51 -17.99 19.94
C LEU A 201 -10.98 -19.09 19.00
N SER A 202 -10.63 -20.35 19.26
CA SER A 202 -11.04 -21.49 18.42
C SER A 202 -12.56 -21.62 18.38
N ARG A 203 -13.20 -21.49 19.55
CA ARG A 203 -14.65 -21.48 19.70
C ARG A 203 -15.29 -20.27 19.02
N ARG A 204 -14.65 -19.10 19.11
CA ARG A 204 -15.18 -17.84 18.58
C ARG A 204 -15.03 -17.71 17.07
N PHE A 205 -13.89 -18.16 16.53
CA PHE A 205 -13.49 -18.00 15.14
C PHE A 205 -13.15 -19.36 14.51
N PRO A 206 -14.12 -20.28 14.39
CA PRO A 206 -13.85 -21.64 13.93
C PRO A 206 -13.35 -21.70 12.47
N ALA A 207 -13.66 -20.68 11.66
CA ALA A 207 -13.25 -20.56 10.27
C ALA A 207 -11.98 -19.71 10.06
N LEU A 208 -11.20 -19.47 11.13
CA LEU A 208 -10.03 -18.61 11.06
C LEU A 208 -8.92 -19.24 10.19
N ILE A 209 -8.58 -18.57 9.09
CA ILE A 209 -7.54 -18.98 8.13
C ILE A 209 -6.23 -18.25 8.41
N SER A 210 -6.32 -16.96 8.79
CA SER A 210 -5.16 -16.12 9.04
C SER A 210 -5.26 -15.37 10.36
N LEU A 211 -4.19 -15.45 11.15
CA LEU A 211 -4.03 -14.76 12.42
C LEU A 211 -2.79 -13.90 12.39
N HIS A 212 -2.95 -12.59 12.54
CA HIS A 212 -1.84 -11.66 12.72
C HIS A 212 -1.94 -11.00 14.08
N ILE A 213 -0.99 -11.32 14.94
CA ILE A 213 -0.86 -10.79 16.28
C ILE A 213 0.35 -9.86 16.33
N SER A 214 0.19 -8.65 16.84
CA SER A 214 1.31 -7.74 17.04
C SER A 214 1.28 -7.05 18.39
N GLY A 215 2.44 -6.99 19.03
CA GLY A 215 2.63 -6.38 20.34
C GLY A 215 2.26 -7.26 21.52
N LEU A 216 1.80 -8.48 21.29
CA LEU A 216 1.43 -9.42 22.37
C LEU A 216 2.64 -9.91 23.15
N ASN A 217 2.40 -10.17 24.44
CA ASN A 217 3.25 -11.05 25.24
C ASN A 217 2.85 -12.49 24.87
N PRO A 218 3.79 -13.36 24.46
CA PRO A 218 3.56 -14.74 24.00
C PRO A 218 2.97 -15.71 25.05
N SER A 219 2.45 -15.24 26.18
CA SER A 219 1.72 -16.06 27.16
C SER A 219 0.33 -16.53 26.64
N ILE A 220 0.26 -16.85 25.35
CA ILE A 220 -0.93 -17.11 24.54
C ILE A 220 -0.83 -18.57 24.16
N ARG A 221 -1.65 -19.39 24.80
CA ARG A 221 -1.78 -20.80 24.44
C ARG A 221 -2.82 -20.94 23.33
N LEU A 222 -2.46 -20.89 22.05
CA LEU A 222 -3.37 -21.22 20.93
C LEU A 222 -3.79 -22.69 21.01
N GLU A 223 -5.07 -22.95 21.32
CA GLU A 223 -5.64 -24.27 21.06
C GLU A 223 -5.62 -24.56 19.56
N ALA A 224 -5.78 -25.83 19.20
CA ALA A 224 -5.81 -26.25 17.81
C ALA A 224 -6.81 -25.43 17.00
N LEU A 225 -6.29 -24.62 16.08
CA LEU A 225 -7.06 -23.90 15.08
C LEU A 225 -6.91 -24.69 13.78
N PRO A 226 -7.77 -25.70 13.53
CA PRO A 226 -7.55 -26.67 12.46
C PRO A 226 -7.51 -26.03 11.06
N SER A 227 -8.18 -24.90 10.89
CA SER A 227 -8.26 -24.15 9.63
C SER A 227 -7.13 -23.13 9.43
N LEU A 228 -6.26 -22.93 10.43
CA LEU A 228 -5.29 -21.84 10.43
C LEU A 228 -4.11 -22.17 9.51
N THR A 229 -4.06 -21.48 8.37
CA THR A 229 -3.01 -21.69 7.37
C THR A 229 -1.90 -20.65 7.42
N ALA A 230 -2.17 -19.46 7.97
CA ALA A 230 -1.23 -18.34 7.97
C ALA A 230 -1.17 -17.62 9.32
N VAL A 231 0.01 -17.60 9.93
CA VAL A 231 0.24 -16.95 11.21
C VAL A 231 1.32 -15.90 11.09
N HIS A 232 1.05 -14.72 11.63
CA HIS A 232 2.02 -13.64 11.75
C HIS A 232 2.10 -13.17 13.20
N PHE A 233 3.20 -13.46 13.86
CA PHE A 233 3.52 -12.95 15.19
C PHE A 233 4.53 -11.82 15.10
N SER A 234 4.16 -10.63 15.57
CA SER A 234 5.10 -9.57 15.89
C SER A 234 5.33 -9.53 17.40
N CYS A 235 6.35 -10.28 17.81
CA CYS A 235 6.79 -10.44 19.18
C CYS A 235 7.62 -9.23 19.58
N ARG A 236 7.04 -8.35 20.40
CA ARG A 236 7.81 -7.25 20.98
C ARG A 236 8.73 -7.70 22.08
N HIS A 237 8.34 -8.72 22.83
CA HIS A 237 9.06 -9.19 24.00
C HIS A 237 8.85 -10.70 24.17
N LEU A 238 9.78 -11.51 23.65
CA LEU A 238 10.00 -12.84 24.22
C LEU A 238 10.89 -12.62 25.45
N ARG A 239 10.32 -12.66 26.66
CA ARG A 239 11.02 -12.29 27.90
C ARG A 239 11.50 -13.50 28.69
N SER A 240 10.94 -14.66 28.44
CA SER A 240 11.25 -15.89 29.15
C SER A 240 11.35 -17.08 28.18
N VAL A 241 11.88 -18.20 28.67
CA VAL A 241 11.85 -19.47 27.92
C VAL A 241 10.41 -20.00 27.81
N GLN A 242 9.59 -19.76 28.84
CA GLN A 242 8.19 -20.17 28.88
C GLN A 242 7.38 -19.57 27.73
N ASP A 243 7.63 -18.30 27.41
CA ASP A 243 7.07 -17.61 26.25
C ASP A 243 7.34 -18.33 24.92
N ILE A 244 8.53 -18.91 24.77
CA ILE A 244 8.96 -19.63 23.57
C ILE A 244 8.29 -21.01 23.53
N ILE A 245 8.19 -21.69 24.68
CA ILE A 245 7.47 -22.97 24.82
C ILE A 245 6.01 -22.78 24.41
N GLU A 246 5.35 -21.73 24.89
CA GLU A 246 3.94 -21.46 24.57
C GLU A 246 3.73 -21.10 23.10
N LEU A 247 4.66 -20.36 22.51
CA LEU A 247 4.67 -20.10 21.06
C LEU A 247 4.86 -21.40 20.26
N ARG A 248 5.78 -22.28 20.66
CA ARG A 248 5.98 -23.59 20.03
C ARG A 248 4.69 -24.39 20.09
N ASP A 249 4.13 -24.57 21.29
CA ASP A 249 2.93 -25.38 21.50
C ASP A 249 1.77 -24.86 20.65
N THR A 250 1.58 -23.55 20.65
CA THR A 250 0.62 -22.86 19.77
C THR A 250 0.78 -23.25 18.29
N LEU A 251 2.02 -23.24 17.79
CA LEU A 251 2.31 -23.52 16.38
C LEU A 251 2.15 -25.01 16.05
N THR A 252 2.58 -25.92 16.93
CA THR A 252 2.51 -27.38 16.71
C THR A 252 1.07 -27.90 16.70
N HIS A 253 0.15 -27.25 17.40
CA HIS A 253 -1.28 -27.60 17.38
C HIS A 253 -2.03 -27.09 16.13
N SER A 254 -1.35 -26.47 15.17
CA SER A 254 -1.94 -25.95 13.93
C SER A 254 -1.46 -26.76 12.71
N PRO A 255 -1.99 -27.97 12.46
CA PRO A 255 -1.47 -28.88 11.44
C PRO A 255 -1.62 -28.36 10.00
N ALA A 256 -2.58 -27.46 9.75
CA ALA A 256 -2.80 -26.83 8.45
C ALA A 256 -1.88 -25.62 8.18
N LEU A 257 -0.96 -25.30 9.09
CA LEU A 257 -0.10 -24.12 8.98
C LEU A 257 0.85 -24.24 7.80
N THR A 258 0.67 -23.38 6.79
CA THR A 258 1.52 -23.31 5.60
C THR A 258 2.40 -22.07 5.56
N GLN A 259 2.02 -21.01 6.29
CA GLN A 259 2.75 -19.75 6.32
C GLN A 259 2.97 -19.29 7.75
N LEU A 260 4.23 -19.06 8.11
CA LEU A 260 4.64 -18.53 9.40
C LEU A 260 5.49 -17.29 9.20
N LYS A 261 5.07 -16.19 9.84
CA LYS A 261 5.84 -14.96 9.89
C LYS A 261 6.11 -14.56 11.34
N LEU A 262 7.37 -14.34 11.66
CA LEU A 262 7.84 -13.95 12.99
C LEU A 262 8.52 -12.58 12.86
N ASP A 263 8.16 -11.59 13.66
CA ASP A 263 8.76 -10.25 13.69
C ASP A 263 9.22 -9.91 15.11
N PHE A 264 10.51 -10.09 15.36
CA PHE A 264 11.20 -9.89 16.63
C PHE A 264 11.68 -8.44 16.79
N GLN A 265 10.99 -7.64 17.60
CA GLN A 265 11.38 -6.23 17.77
C GLN A 265 12.43 -6.02 18.87
N LYS A 266 12.32 -6.72 20.00
CA LYS A 266 13.23 -6.63 21.17
C LYS A 266 13.14 -7.92 22.00
N ALA A 267 13.67 -9.02 21.49
CA ALA A 267 13.63 -10.29 22.19
C ALA A 267 14.89 -10.45 23.05
N ALA A 268 14.70 -10.80 24.33
CA ALA A 268 15.79 -10.90 25.29
C ALA A 268 16.23 -12.35 25.54
N VAL A 269 15.51 -13.32 24.98
CA VAL A 269 15.69 -14.75 25.24
C VAL A 269 15.90 -15.52 23.95
N PHE A 270 16.95 -16.32 23.93
CA PHE A 270 17.30 -17.19 22.81
C PHE A 270 16.35 -18.39 22.72
N TRP A 271 16.17 -18.89 21.50
CA TRP A 271 15.44 -20.15 21.32
C TRP A 271 16.26 -21.30 21.92
N PRO A 272 15.73 -22.06 22.91
CA PRO A 272 16.48 -23.15 23.53
C PRO A 272 16.80 -24.25 22.52
N SER A 273 18.02 -24.78 22.55
CA SER A 273 18.48 -25.83 21.62
C SER A 273 17.68 -27.13 21.72
N GLU A 274 17.08 -27.40 22.88
CA GLU A 274 16.32 -28.61 23.18
C GLU A 274 14.88 -28.51 22.64
N LEU A 275 14.46 -27.31 22.23
CA LEU A 275 13.08 -27.02 21.89
C LEU A 275 12.84 -27.20 20.39
N VAL A 276 12.48 -28.42 19.99
CA VAL A 276 12.14 -28.74 18.60
C VAL A 276 10.77 -28.15 18.21
N LEU A 277 10.70 -27.54 17.02
CA LEU A 277 9.50 -26.97 16.43
C LEU A 277 9.10 -27.76 15.17
N GLU A 278 8.16 -28.69 15.32
CA GLU A 278 7.69 -29.54 14.23
C GLU A 278 6.55 -28.88 13.45
N LEU A 279 6.82 -28.48 12.20
CA LEU A 279 5.85 -27.86 11.32
C LEU A 279 5.89 -28.52 9.93
N PRO A 280 5.42 -29.77 9.80
CA PRO A 280 5.60 -30.57 8.59
C PRO A 280 4.91 -29.97 7.36
N GLY A 281 3.81 -29.23 7.53
CA GLY A 281 3.08 -28.56 6.45
C GLY A 281 3.61 -27.17 6.08
N LEU A 282 4.60 -26.64 6.80
CA LEU A 282 5.07 -25.27 6.62
C LEU A 282 5.76 -25.09 5.26
N GLN A 283 5.28 -24.14 4.47
CA GLN A 283 5.80 -23.85 3.13
C GLN A 283 6.55 -22.52 3.07
N ILE A 284 6.08 -21.51 3.81
CA ILE A 284 6.66 -20.17 3.80
C ILE A 284 7.02 -19.78 5.22
N LEU A 285 8.31 -19.51 5.45
CA LEU A 285 8.80 -18.95 6.70
C LEU A 285 9.35 -17.55 6.43
N SER A 286 8.88 -16.57 7.18
CA SER A 286 9.48 -15.25 7.18
C SER A 286 9.87 -14.83 8.58
N ILE A 287 11.16 -14.61 8.81
CA ILE A 287 11.68 -14.15 10.09
C ILE A 287 12.16 -12.73 9.90
N LYS A 288 11.64 -11.81 10.70
CA LYS A 288 12.06 -10.42 10.76
C LYS A 288 12.62 -10.13 12.15
N GLY A 289 13.68 -9.33 12.26
CA GLY A 289 14.16 -8.89 13.56
C GLY A 289 14.84 -7.53 13.58
N SER A 290 15.09 -7.04 14.79
CA SER A 290 15.91 -5.86 15.09
C SER A 290 17.41 -6.18 14.96
N PRO A 291 18.28 -5.22 14.57
CA PRO A 291 19.67 -5.48 14.24
C PRO A 291 20.50 -6.20 15.32
N ALA A 292 20.24 -5.91 16.60
CA ALA A 292 21.06 -6.42 17.70
C ALA A 292 20.93 -7.93 17.96
N ASP A 293 19.74 -8.49 17.75
CA ASP A 293 19.39 -9.83 18.27
C ASP A 293 18.92 -10.81 17.17
N VAL A 294 18.63 -10.31 15.97
CA VAL A 294 17.98 -11.08 14.90
C VAL A 294 18.78 -12.32 14.48
N ALA A 295 20.12 -12.22 14.47
CA ALA A 295 21.00 -13.31 14.09
C ALA A 295 20.82 -14.53 14.99
N PHE A 296 20.78 -14.31 16.31
CA PHE A 296 20.62 -15.39 17.28
C PHE A 296 19.23 -16.02 17.22
N HIS A 297 18.18 -15.22 17.02
CA HIS A 297 16.82 -15.77 16.86
C HIS A 297 16.67 -16.58 15.58
N ILE A 298 17.24 -16.10 14.46
CA ILE A 298 17.25 -16.87 13.21
C ILE A 298 17.98 -18.19 13.43
N SER A 299 19.20 -18.16 13.97
CA SER A 299 19.99 -19.38 14.21
C SER A 299 19.23 -20.37 15.11
N GLY A 300 18.73 -19.90 16.26
CA GLY A 300 18.00 -20.74 17.20
C GLY A 300 16.72 -21.35 16.61
N ILE A 301 15.92 -20.55 15.89
CA ILE A 301 14.69 -21.03 15.24
C ILE A 301 15.02 -22.02 14.12
N MET A 302 16.00 -21.72 13.27
CA MET A 302 16.35 -22.59 12.16
C MET A 302 16.92 -23.93 12.63
N ASN A 303 17.66 -23.97 13.74
CA ASN A 303 18.16 -25.21 14.34
C ASN A 303 17.04 -26.03 15.00
N ALA A 304 16.06 -25.36 15.59
CA ALA A 304 14.89 -25.98 16.21
C ALA A 304 13.83 -26.45 15.21
N LEU A 305 13.72 -25.80 14.05
CA LEU A 305 12.63 -26.01 13.10
C LEU A 305 12.81 -27.32 12.33
N ARG A 306 11.72 -28.08 12.23
CA ARG A 306 11.58 -29.27 11.38
C ARG A 306 10.44 -29.01 10.40
N ALA A 307 10.79 -28.63 9.17
CA ALA A 307 9.84 -28.18 8.15
C ALA A 307 10.19 -28.74 6.75
N PRO A 308 10.00 -30.05 6.53
CA PRO A 308 10.38 -30.72 5.28
C PRO A 308 9.73 -30.14 4.01
N MET A 309 8.59 -29.46 4.17
CA MET A 309 7.84 -28.83 3.07
C MET A 309 8.21 -27.36 2.82
N LEU A 310 9.19 -26.82 3.55
CA LEU A 310 9.57 -25.41 3.46
C LEU A 310 10.14 -25.12 2.06
N ARG A 311 9.46 -24.27 1.30
CA ARG A 311 9.85 -23.87 -0.06
C ARG A 311 10.45 -22.47 -0.14
N MET A 312 10.07 -21.59 0.78
CA MET A 312 10.49 -20.19 0.80
C MET A 312 10.91 -19.78 2.21
N LEU A 313 12.12 -19.26 2.32
CA LEU A 313 12.68 -18.65 3.51
C LEU A 313 12.91 -17.15 3.25
N ALA A 314 12.28 -16.29 4.04
CA ALA A 314 12.42 -14.85 3.94
C ALA A 314 12.94 -14.26 5.26
N LEU A 315 14.24 -14.07 5.33
CA LEU A 315 14.89 -13.37 6.44
C LEU A 315 14.64 -11.87 6.25
N ARG A 316 14.46 -11.09 7.32
CA ARG A 316 14.22 -9.64 7.27
C ARG A 316 14.86 -8.96 8.47
N GLY A 317 15.35 -7.74 8.27
CA GLY A 317 16.09 -7.01 9.31
C GLY A 317 17.59 -7.01 9.02
N GLU A 318 18.33 -6.25 9.82
CA GLU A 318 19.77 -6.06 9.63
C GLU A 318 20.54 -7.17 10.36
N LEU A 319 21.26 -8.01 9.63
CA LEU A 319 22.02 -9.11 10.21
C LEU A 319 23.39 -8.64 10.75
N GLN A 320 23.39 -7.57 11.54
CA GLN A 320 24.57 -7.13 12.28
C GLN A 320 24.94 -8.24 13.27
N ASN A 321 26.19 -8.71 13.26
CA ASN A 321 26.70 -9.85 14.07
C ASN A 321 26.31 -11.26 13.60
N ALA A 322 25.99 -11.45 12.31
CA ALA A 322 25.65 -12.77 11.77
C ALA A 322 26.78 -13.82 11.77
N TYR A 323 27.99 -13.51 12.24
CA TYR A 323 29.03 -14.51 12.49
C TYR A 323 28.56 -15.64 13.41
N ASN A 324 27.66 -15.33 14.35
CA ASN A 324 27.08 -16.33 15.26
C ASN A 324 26.03 -17.25 14.59
N ILE A 325 25.59 -16.92 13.37
CA ILE A 325 24.71 -17.79 12.57
C ILE A 325 25.52 -18.95 11.98
N LEU A 326 26.81 -18.75 11.74
CA LEU A 326 27.71 -19.67 11.04
C LEU A 326 28.24 -20.81 11.94
N SER A 327 27.39 -21.33 12.83
CA SER A 327 27.78 -22.49 13.63
C SER A 327 27.82 -23.76 12.77
N PRO A 328 28.63 -24.77 13.12
CA PRO A 328 28.67 -26.07 12.43
C PRO A 328 27.30 -26.76 12.25
N GLN A 329 26.28 -26.29 12.99
CA GLN A 329 24.92 -26.81 12.96
C GLN A 329 24.17 -26.49 11.67
N MET A 330 24.61 -25.49 10.88
CA MET A 330 23.94 -25.16 9.61
C MET A 330 23.96 -26.31 8.60
N ILE A 331 24.90 -27.26 8.70
CA ILE A 331 24.96 -28.44 7.81
C ILE A 331 23.64 -29.22 7.82
N SER A 332 22.95 -29.25 8.98
CA SER A 332 21.67 -29.95 9.13
C SER A 332 20.51 -29.31 8.34
N TRP A 333 20.59 -28.02 7.97
CA TRP A 333 19.47 -27.32 7.33
C TRP A 333 19.11 -27.89 5.97
N SER A 334 20.10 -28.41 5.23
CA SER A 334 19.87 -29.11 3.96
C SER A 334 18.97 -30.34 4.11
N GLN A 335 19.12 -31.05 5.23
CA GLN A 335 18.33 -32.25 5.54
C GLN A 335 16.93 -31.90 6.05
N GLU A 336 16.81 -30.80 6.82
CA GLU A 336 15.54 -30.39 7.41
C GLU A 336 14.64 -29.59 6.45
N PHE A 337 15.24 -28.96 5.44
CA PHE A 337 14.53 -28.14 4.43
C PHE A 337 14.83 -28.61 2.99
N PRO A 338 14.62 -29.89 2.65
CA PRO A 338 15.03 -30.47 1.37
C PRO A 338 14.30 -29.83 0.17
N ARG A 339 13.17 -29.17 0.40
CA ARG A 339 12.35 -28.48 -0.62
C ARG A 339 12.60 -26.97 -0.69
N LEU A 340 13.56 -26.44 0.06
CA LEU A 340 13.81 -25.00 0.06
C LEU A 340 14.42 -24.59 -1.29
N ARG A 341 13.73 -23.69 -2.00
CA ARG A 341 14.11 -23.24 -3.34
C ARG A 341 14.19 -21.72 -3.43
N THR A 342 13.45 -21.00 -2.60
CA THR A 342 13.45 -19.53 -2.60
C THR A 342 14.04 -18.97 -1.32
N LEU A 343 15.05 -18.11 -1.45
CA LEU A 343 15.68 -17.38 -0.37
C LEU A 343 15.50 -15.87 -0.57
N GLN A 344 14.95 -15.18 0.42
CA GLN A 344 14.89 -13.72 0.44
C GLN A 344 15.75 -13.17 1.59
N CYS A 345 16.75 -12.38 1.23
CA CYS A 345 17.74 -11.82 2.14
C CYS A 345 17.85 -10.30 1.93
N PRO A 346 17.37 -9.48 2.87
CA PRO A 346 17.19 -8.06 2.63
C PRO A 346 18.20 -7.16 3.30
N HIS A 347 19.06 -7.64 4.20
CA HIS A 347 20.17 -6.83 4.69
C HIS A 347 21.29 -7.64 5.34
N PHE A 348 22.43 -7.76 4.66
CA PHE A 348 23.69 -8.14 5.29
C PHE A 348 24.59 -6.89 5.37
N PRO A 349 25.14 -6.57 6.55
CA PRO A 349 26.12 -5.50 6.68
C PRO A 349 27.43 -5.86 5.95
N ASN A 350 28.43 -4.97 5.98
CA ASN A 350 29.73 -4.99 5.27
C ASN A 350 30.60 -6.28 5.35
N ASN A 351 30.11 -7.36 5.97
CA ASN A 351 30.70 -8.71 6.00
C ASN A 351 29.78 -9.76 5.33
N ALA A 352 28.90 -9.30 4.43
CA ALA A 352 27.94 -10.11 3.69
C ALA A 352 28.52 -11.34 2.96
N PRO A 353 29.74 -11.30 2.36
CA PRO A 353 30.23 -12.41 1.54
C PRO A 353 30.33 -13.73 2.31
N ASN A 354 30.87 -13.72 3.52
CA ASN A 354 31.08 -14.95 4.29
C ASN A 354 29.76 -15.59 4.72
N ILE A 355 28.77 -14.75 5.05
CA ILE A 355 27.46 -15.23 5.49
C ILE A 355 26.69 -15.79 4.30
N LEU A 356 26.67 -15.07 3.18
CA LEU A 356 26.06 -15.53 1.93
C LEU A 356 26.72 -16.82 1.43
N PHE A 357 28.05 -16.92 1.53
CA PHE A 357 28.78 -18.12 1.17
C PHE A 357 28.36 -19.31 2.03
N ALA A 358 28.24 -19.12 3.35
CA ALA A 358 27.75 -20.17 4.23
C ALA A 358 26.29 -20.55 3.94
N PHE A 359 25.41 -19.59 3.61
CA PHE A 359 24.07 -19.91 3.11
C PHE A 359 24.13 -20.73 1.81
N ALA A 360 25.08 -20.45 0.93
CA ALA A 360 25.23 -21.19 -0.31
C ALA A 360 25.73 -22.63 -0.10
N GLN A 361 26.66 -22.82 0.84
CA GLN A 361 27.13 -24.15 1.22
C GLN A 361 26.04 -24.98 1.91
N THR A 362 25.18 -24.33 2.71
CA THR A 362 24.18 -25.02 3.53
C THR A 362 22.85 -25.23 2.81
N LEU A 363 22.54 -24.36 1.84
CA LEU A 363 21.34 -24.41 1.01
C LEU A 363 21.74 -24.34 -0.48
N PRO A 364 22.39 -25.38 -1.02
CA PRO A 364 22.89 -25.37 -2.40
C PRO A 364 21.78 -25.37 -3.45
N ASP A 365 20.58 -25.86 -3.10
CA ASP A 365 19.44 -26.05 -4.01
C ASP A 365 18.59 -24.79 -4.28
N ILE A 366 19.03 -23.61 -3.85
CA ILE A 366 18.29 -22.36 -4.08
C ILE A 366 18.22 -22.05 -5.58
N THR A 367 17.00 -21.88 -6.09
CA THR A 367 16.71 -21.50 -7.48
C THR A 367 16.34 -20.04 -7.63
N ASP A 368 15.77 -19.44 -6.57
CA ASP A 368 15.27 -18.08 -6.55
C ASP A 368 15.88 -17.30 -5.39
N LEU A 369 16.73 -16.34 -5.69
CA LEU A 369 17.34 -15.45 -4.70
C LEU A 369 16.80 -14.04 -4.84
N THR A 370 16.27 -13.49 -3.75
CA THR A 370 15.94 -12.06 -3.65
C THR A 370 16.92 -11.39 -2.70
N TYR A 371 17.62 -10.39 -3.19
CA TYR A 371 18.62 -9.62 -2.45
C TYR A 371 18.28 -8.13 -2.47
N VAL A 372 18.38 -7.44 -1.34
CA VAL A 372 17.91 -6.04 -1.20
C VAL A 372 19.01 -5.04 -0.90
N GLU A 373 20.27 -5.43 -0.69
CA GLU A 373 21.34 -4.47 -0.34
C GLU A 373 22.40 -4.32 -1.42
N ASN A 374 23.61 -3.89 -1.04
CA ASN A 374 24.77 -3.77 -1.91
C ASN A 374 25.02 -5.06 -2.69
N ASN A 375 24.67 -5.02 -3.97
CA ASN A 375 24.70 -6.18 -4.85
C ASN A 375 26.13 -6.60 -5.20
N ARG A 376 27.15 -5.74 -5.00
CA ARG A 376 28.53 -6.02 -5.43
C ARG A 376 29.13 -7.22 -4.73
N ASP A 377 28.91 -7.36 -3.42
CA ASP A 377 29.40 -8.51 -2.64
C ASP A 377 28.75 -9.81 -3.11
N LEU A 378 27.44 -9.77 -3.36
CA LEU A 378 26.70 -10.91 -3.89
C LEU A 378 27.19 -11.28 -5.30
N ILE A 379 27.43 -10.31 -6.16
CA ILE A 379 27.89 -10.55 -7.53
C ILE A 379 29.30 -11.12 -7.53
N THR A 380 30.19 -10.53 -6.76
CA THR A 380 31.56 -11.04 -6.57
C THR A 380 31.51 -12.49 -6.08
N LEU A 381 30.61 -12.79 -5.14
CA LEU A 381 30.40 -14.15 -4.65
C LEU A 381 29.87 -15.10 -5.73
N LEU A 382 28.87 -14.69 -6.50
CA LEU A 382 28.30 -15.50 -7.59
C LEU A 382 29.27 -15.69 -8.77
N GLN A 383 30.28 -14.83 -8.88
CA GLN A 383 31.39 -14.94 -9.83
C GLN A 383 32.55 -15.80 -9.31
N ARG A 384 32.51 -16.27 -8.05
CA ARG A 384 33.51 -17.22 -7.55
C ARG A 384 33.21 -18.63 -8.04
N CYS A 385 34.26 -19.31 -8.48
CA CYS A 385 34.28 -20.73 -8.76
C CYS A 385 35.48 -21.31 -8.03
N ASP A 386 35.25 -21.78 -6.80
CA ASP A 386 36.28 -22.43 -6.00
C ASP A 386 36.32 -23.94 -6.32
N ASN A 387 37.22 -24.70 -5.69
CA ASN A 387 37.33 -26.15 -5.90
C ASN A 387 36.03 -26.92 -5.56
N ASP A 388 35.17 -26.34 -4.73
CA ASP A 388 33.87 -26.91 -4.33
C ASP A 388 32.75 -26.66 -5.37
N GLY A 389 33.08 -26.01 -6.48
CA GLY A 389 32.14 -25.66 -7.54
C GLY A 389 31.53 -24.26 -7.38
N PRO A 390 30.56 -23.91 -8.23
CA PRO A 390 29.97 -22.58 -8.23
C PRO A 390 28.98 -22.39 -7.09
N VAL A 391 28.96 -21.18 -6.52
CA VAL A 391 27.99 -20.76 -5.51
C VAL A 391 26.57 -20.87 -6.08
N TRP A 392 25.68 -21.58 -5.38
CA TRP A 392 24.31 -21.89 -5.82
C TRP A 392 24.23 -22.36 -7.28
N PRO A 393 24.65 -23.61 -7.56
CA PRO A 393 24.67 -24.14 -8.92
C PRO A 393 23.28 -24.18 -9.58
N HIS A 394 22.20 -24.18 -8.79
CA HIS A 394 20.82 -24.24 -9.27
C HIS A 394 20.13 -22.87 -9.36
N LEU A 395 20.83 -21.76 -9.09
CA LEU A 395 20.25 -20.41 -9.13
C LEU A 395 19.85 -20.01 -10.55
N ARG A 396 18.55 -19.86 -10.78
CA ARG A 396 17.96 -19.45 -12.07
C ARG A 396 17.37 -18.04 -12.04
N SER A 397 16.95 -17.57 -10.87
CA SER A 397 16.17 -16.34 -10.72
C SER A 397 16.81 -15.46 -9.64
N LEU A 398 17.25 -14.26 -10.04
CA LEU A 398 17.93 -13.30 -9.17
C LEU A 398 17.16 -11.99 -9.16
N SER A 399 16.67 -11.58 -7.99
CA SER A 399 15.92 -10.35 -7.81
C SER A 399 16.73 -9.36 -6.96
N LEU A 400 17.15 -8.24 -7.54
CA LEU A 400 17.93 -7.18 -6.89
C LEU A 400 17.02 -5.98 -6.61
N LEU A 401 16.60 -5.82 -5.35
CA LEU A 401 15.57 -4.85 -4.95
C LEU A 401 16.13 -3.44 -4.65
N ARG A 402 17.42 -3.29 -4.38
CA ARG A 402 18.01 -1.96 -4.18
C ARG A 402 19.33 -1.90 -4.90
N MET A 403 19.47 -0.94 -5.81
CA MET A 403 20.76 -0.56 -6.35
C MET A 403 21.26 0.59 -5.47
N ILE A 404 22.06 0.28 -4.45
CA ILE A 404 22.69 1.31 -3.62
C ILE A 404 24.01 1.70 -4.27
N GLY A 405 24.08 2.94 -4.76
CA GLY A 405 25.33 3.62 -5.13
C GLY A 405 25.47 3.93 -6.63
N GLU A 406 26.31 4.92 -6.93
CA GLU A 406 26.79 5.28 -8.28
C GLU A 406 27.74 4.21 -8.86
N TYR A 407 28.09 3.20 -8.07
CA TYR A 407 29.15 2.24 -8.36
C TYR A 407 28.69 0.94 -8.98
N PHE A 408 27.38 0.72 -9.10
CA PHE A 408 26.87 -0.52 -9.68
C PHE A 408 26.38 -0.28 -11.10
N THR A 409 27.07 -0.87 -12.07
CA THR A 409 26.79 -0.67 -13.49
C THR A 409 26.02 -1.86 -14.06
N ASN A 410 25.18 -1.63 -15.07
CA ASN A 410 24.56 -2.73 -15.81
C ASN A 410 25.61 -3.66 -16.44
N ALA A 411 26.83 -3.16 -16.70
CA ALA A 411 27.94 -3.96 -17.20
C ALA A 411 28.29 -5.09 -16.23
N GLU A 412 28.35 -4.84 -14.91
CA GLU A 412 28.63 -5.89 -13.92
C GLU A 412 27.53 -6.96 -13.86
N ILE A 413 26.25 -6.59 -14.07
CA ILE A 413 25.16 -7.58 -14.20
C ILE A 413 25.37 -8.44 -15.45
N ILE A 414 25.68 -7.81 -16.58
CA ILE A 414 25.89 -8.49 -17.86
C ILE A 414 27.08 -9.44 -17.74
N GLU A 415 28.17 -9.00 -17.12
CA GLU A 415 29.36 -9.82 -16.83
C GLU A 415 29.02 -11.00 -15.93
N LEU A 416 28.25 -10.79 -14.85
CA LEU A 416 27.77 -11.89 -14.00
C LEU A 416 26.97 -12.92 -14.80
N VAL A 417 26.02 -12.48 -15.62
CA VAL A 417 25.17 -13.38 -16.42
C VAL A 417 26.01 -14.15 -17.43
N ALA A 418 26.91 -13.47 -18.13
CA ALA A 418 27.81 -14.09 -19.09
C ALA A 418 28.69 -15.13 -18.40
N PHE A 419 29.34 -14.75 -17.31
CA PHE A 419 30.16 -15.65 -16.49
C PHE A 419 29.37 -16.90 -16.06
N ARG A 420 28.17 -16.73 -15.49
CA ARG A 420 27.31 -17.83 -15.03
C ARG A 420 26.89 -18.76 -16.15
N ARG A 421 26.61 -18.22 -17.34
CA ARG A 421 26.32 -19.01 -18.54
C ARG A 421 27.55 -19.80 -19.00
N ASP A 422 28.72 -19.18 -18.99
CA ASP A 422 29.96 -19.78 -19.50
C ASP A 422 30.43 -20.94 -18.63
N ILE A 423 30.17 -20.91 -17.32
CA ILE A 423 30.42 -22.03 -16.40
C ILE A 423 29.30 -23.08 -16.37
N GLY A 424 28.27 -22.97 -17.22
CA GLY A 424 27.17 -23.95 -17.31
C GLY A 424 26.06 -23.81 -16.25
N HIS A 425 26.01 -22.70 -15.52
CA HIS A 425 25.01 -22.43 -14.48
C HIS A 425 24.23 -21.12 -14.74
N PRO A 426 23.51 -21.01 -15.86
CA PRO A 426 22.92 -19.75 -16.30
C PRO A 426 21.86 -19.23 -15.33
N ILE A 427 21.92 -17.93 -15.06
CA ILE A 427 20.80 -17.21 -14.45
C ILE A 427 19.83 -16.90 -15.60
N GLU A 428 18.57 -17.34 -15.49
CA GLU A 428 17.53 -17.22 -16.52
C GLU A 428 16.66 -15.98 -16.35
N VAL A 429 16.47 -15.50 -15.12
CA VAL A 429 15.61 -14.35 -14.81
C VAL A 429 16.36 -13.41 -13.89
N ILE A 430 16.52 -12.16 -14.32
CA ILE A 430 16.97 -11.08 -13.45
C ILE A 430 15.83 -10.07 -13.28
N ARG A 431 15.49 -9.78 -12.03
CA ARG A 431 14.50 -8.76 -11.67
C ARG A 431 15.20 -7.59 -10.99
N LEU A 432 15.05 -6.40 -11.54
CA LEU A 432 15.63 -5.17 -11.01
C LEU A 432 14.48 -4.28 -10.52
N GLN A 433 14.59 -3.70 -9.33
CA GLN A 433 13.57 -2.76 -8.86
C GLN A 433 13.72 -1.40 -9.55
N GLU A 434 12.65 -0.98 -10.23
CA GLU A 434 12.59 0.13 -11.20
C GLU A 434 12.85 1.54 -10.66
N LYS A 435 13.12 1.72 -9.36
CA LYS A 435 13.12 3.06 -8.73
C LYS A 435 14.09 4.08 -9.36
N ARG A 436 15.03 3.69 -10.23
CA ARG A 436 15.96 4.59 -10.94
C ARG A 436 16.37 4.16 -12.37
N MET A 437 15.82 3.08 -12.92
CA MET A 437 16.23 2.63 -14.25
C MET A 437 15.51 3.47 -15.30
N GLY A 438 16.23 4.39 -15.96
CA GLY A 438 15.72 5.01 -17.18
C GLY A 438 15.35 3.93 -18.20
N VAL A 439 14.24 4.12 -18.90
CA VAL A 439 13.60 3.17 -19.84
C VAL A 439 14.54 2.65 -20.95
N LEU A 440 15.68 3.30 -21.19
CA LEU A 440 16.58 3.07 -22.32
C LEU A 440 17.52 1.86 -22.21
N GLN A 441 17.65 1.18 -21.06
CA GLN A 441 18.68 0.13 -20.88
C GLN A 441 18.15 -1.32 -20.86
N ILE A 442 16.82 -1.52 -20.91
CA ILE A 442 16.20 -2.84 -20.83
C ILE A 442 16.33 -3.61 -22.17
N GLU A 443 16.26 -2.91 -23.30
CA GLU A 443 16.39 -3.52 -24.64
C GLU A 443 17.80 -4.06 -24.89
N GLN A 444 18.84 -3.37 -24.41
CA GLN A 444 20.23 -3.84 -24.52
C GLN A 444 20.47 -5.16 -23.75
N LEU A 445 19.83 -5.31 -22.58
CA LEU A 445 19.90 -6.55 -21.80
C LEU A 445 19.20 -7.72 -22.49
N GLN A 446 18.09 -7.49 -23.19
CA GLN A 446 17.39 -8.54 -23.95
C GLN A 446 18.17 -8.95 -25.20
N LEU A 447 18.78 -7.99 -25.90
CA LEU A 447 19.53 -8.21 -27.15
C LEU A 447 20.87 -8.94 -26.95
N LEU A 448 21.60 -8.68 -25.86
CA LEU A 448 22.95 -9.22 -25.64
C LEU A 448 23.01 -10.65 -25.10
N THR A 449 21.89 -11.21 -24.63
CA THR A 449 21.92 -12.37 -23.72
C THR A 449 21.06 -13.55 -24.14
N GLY A 450 20.12 -13.40 -25.08
CA GLY A 450 19.17 -14.46 -25.44
C GLY A 450 18.19 -14.82 -24.31
N PHE A 451 17.95 -13.89 -23.38
CA PHE A 451 17.06 -14.10 -22.23
C PHE A 451 15.61 -14.45 -22.63
N ARG A 452 14.96 -15.33 -21.86
CA ARG A 452 13.53 -15.64 -22.01
C ARG A 452 12.60 -14.54 -21.47
N SER A 453 13.01 -13.78 -20.45
CA SER A 453 12.28 -12.58 -19.99
C SER A 453 13.04 -11.78 -18.93
N ILE A 454 13.05 -10.45 -19.04
CA ILE A 454 13.32 -9.53 -17.92
C ILE A 454 11.96 -9.15 -17.35
N GLN A 455 11.66 -9.57 -16.12
CA GLN A 455 10.37 -9.34 -15.49
C GLN A 455 10.47 -8.26 -14.43
N MET A 456 9.72 -7.17 -14.61
CA MET A 456 9.42 -6.24 -13.54
C MET A 456 8.40 -6.89 -12.60
N PRO A 457 8.58 -6.85 -11.26
CA PRO A 457 7.60 -7.43 -10.33
C PRO A 457 6.22 -6.75 -10.50
N GLY A 458 5.20 -7.58 -10.68
CA GLY A 458 3.86 -7.19 -11.12
C GLY A 458 3.12 -6.24 -10.17
N ASN A 459 2.84 -5.04 -10.68
CA ASN A 459 1.50 -4.46 -10.86
C ASN A 459 1.51 -3.52 -12.08
N ALA A 460 2.23 -3.90 -13.14
CA ALA A 460 2.34 -3.11 -14.36
C ALA A 460 1.73 -3.89 -15.55
N VAL A 461 0.49 -3.54 -15.88
CA VAL A 461 -0.07 -3.76 -17.22
C VAL A 461 0.38 -2.55 -18.06
N CYS A 462 1.14 -2.81 -19.13
CA CYS A 462 1.55 -1.88 -20.21
C CYS A 462 2.19 -0.52 -19.79
N PRO A 463 3.50 -0.28 -20.04
CA PRO A 463 4.21 0.92 -19.54
C PRO A 463 3.73 2.27 -20.11
N ALA A 464 3.00 2.28 -21.23
CA ALA A 464 2.52 3.51 -21.84
C ALA A 464 1.25 4.09 -21.17
N MET A 465 0.52 3.32 -20.34
CA MET A 465 -0.81 3.72 -19.85
C MET A 465 -0.84 4.31 -18.43
N PHE A 466 0.20 4.13 -17.60
CA PHE A 466 0.15 4.47 -16.17
C PHE A 466 0.92 5.72 -15.72
N PHE A 467 1.66 6.38 -16.61
CA PHE A 467 2.47 7.56 -16.26
C PHE A 467 1.67 8.75 -15.68
N ILE A 468 0.35 8.78 -15.87
CA ILE A 468 -0.50 9.88 -15.41
C ILE A 468 -1.00 9.66 -13.95
N LEU A 469 -0.88 8.45 -13.37
CA LEU A 469 -1.57 8.08 -12.12
C LEU A 469 -0.72 8.14 -10.84
N PHE A 470 0.59 8.46 -10.89
CA PHE A 470 1.50 8.29 -9.75
C PHE A 470 2.41 9.49 -9.41
N LEU A 471 1.93 10.72 -9.61
CA LEU A 471 2.54 11.89 -8.99
C LEU A 471 1.65 12.37 -7.84
N PRO A 472 1.93 12.05 -6.56
CA PRO A 472 1.45 12.91 -5.50
C PRO A 472 2.17 14.25 -5.68
N VAL A 473 1.45 15.29 -6.10
CA VAL A 473 1.93 16.66 -5.95
C VAL A 473 1.92 16.97 -4.45
N SER A 474 2.95 16.54 -3.73
CA SER A 474 3.21 17.01 -2.38
C SER A 474 4.03 18.29 -2.48
N ASN A 475 3.36 19.39 -2.83
CA ASN A 475 3.95 20.72 -2.77
C ASN A 475 3.63 21.30 -1.37
N PRO A 476 4.64 21.60 -0.53
CA PRO A 476 4.42 22.16 0.81
C PRO A 476 3.77 23.55 0.80
N TYR A 477 3.66 24.19 -0.37
CA TYR A 477 3.04 25.50 -0.55
C TYR A 477 1.61 25.46 -1.08
N LEU A 478 1.07 24.27 -1.39
CA LEU A 478 -0.33 24.10 -1.80
C LEU A 478 -1.15 23.51 -0.64
N ASP A 479 -2.37 24.01 -0.46
CA ASP A 479 -3.29 23.39 0.47
C ASP A 479 -3.72 21.98 -0.01
N ARG A 480 -4.20 21.17 0.93
CA ARG A 480 -4.57 19.77 0.69
C ARG A 480 -5.71 19.61 -0.31
N GLU A 481 -6.63 20.57 -0.40
CA GLU A 481 -7.76 20.50 -1.34
C GLU A 481 -7.27 20.68 -2.78
N THR A 482 -6.35 21.62 -3.00
CA THR A 482 -5.73 21.87 -4.31
C THR A 482 -4.91 20.67 -4.78
N CYS A 483 -4.11 20.06 -3.90
CA CYS A 483 -3.36 18.84 -4.23
C CYS A 483 -4.28 17.66 -4.59
N ASN A 484 -5.39 17.50 -3.88
CA ASN A 484 -6.38 16.46 -4.18
C ASN A 484 -7.08 16.70 -5.52
N LEU A 485 -7.40 17.95 -5.85
CA LEU A 485 -8.04 18.31 -7.11
C LEU A 485 -7.12 18.02 -8.31
N VAL A 486 -5.84 18.36 -8.21
CA VAL A 486 -4.83 18.09 -9.26
C VAL A 486 -4.65 16.59 -9.48
N ASN A 487 -4.53 15.80 -8.40
CA ASN A 487 -4.41 14.34 -8.51
C ASN A 487 -5.67 13.70 -9.12
N LEU A 488 -6.87 14.19 -8.77
CA LEU A 488 -8.13 13.73 -9.36
C LEU A 488 -8.22 14.09 -10.85
N GLN A 489 -7.79 15.28 -11.25
CA GLN A 489 -7.77 15.73 -12.64
C GLN A 489 -6.77 14.95 -13.49
N LEU A 490 -5.59 14.62 -12.96
CA LEU A 490 -4.63 13.73 -13.62
C LEU A 490 -5.22 12.32 -13.79
N LEU A 491 -5.83 11.76 -12.74
CA LEU A 491 -6.49 10.46 -12.81
C LEU A 491 -7.62 10.43 -13.85
N LEU A 492 -8.44 11.49 -13.91
CA LEU A 492 -9.48 11.67 -14.91
C LEU A 492 -8.92 11.79 -16.34
N ALA A 493 -7.85 12.57 -16.54
CA ALA A 493 -7.21 12.70 -17.84
C ALA A 493 -6.63 11.36 -18.34
N ALA A 494 -6.06 10.55 -17.44
CA ALA A 494 -5.60 9.20 -17.74
C ALA A 494 -6.74 8.30 -18.23
N LEU A 495 -7.84 8.28 -17.48
CA LEU A 495 -9.01 7.44 -17.77
C LEU A 495 -9.73 7.87 -19.06
N ILE A 496 -9.85 9.17 -19.32
CA ILE A 496 -10.45 9.71 -20.57
C ILE A 496 -9.58 9.34 -21.78
N THR A 497 -8.25 9.38 -21.63
CA THR A 497 -7.31 8.98 -22.69
C THR A 497 -7.43 7.48 -23.00
N MET A 498 -7.66 6.64 -21.98
CA MET A 498 -7.91 5.20 -22.16
C MET A 498 -9.24 4.92 -22.86
N ALA A 499 -10.31 5.66 -22.54
CA ALA A 499 -11.63 5.48 -23.16
C ALA A 499 -11.71 5.98 -24.61
N SER A 500 -10.79 6.86 -25.03
CA SER A 500 -10.77 7.48 -26.36
C SER A 500 -9.86 6.75 -27.36
N ALA A 501 -9.17 5.68 -26.95
CA ALA A 501 -8.32 4.90 -27.83
C ALA A 501 -9.18 4.09 -28.83
N PRO A 502 -9.03 4.31 -30.16
CA PRO A 502 -9.81 3.56 -31.13
C PRO A 502 -9.45 2.07 -31.08
N HIS A 503 -10.45 1.21 -30.95
CA HIS A 503 -10.30 -0.22 -31.23
C HIS A 503 -9.95 -0.38 -32.72
N SER A 504 -8.66 -0.52 -33.03
CA SER A 504 -8.22 -0.93 -34.37
C SER A 504 -8.61 -2.39 -34.60
N SER A 505 -9.67 -2.57 -35.38
CA SER A 505 -10.01 -3.87 -35.95
C SER A 505 -8.95 -4.25 -36.98
N LEU A 506 -8.54 -5.52 -36.91
CA LEU A 506 -7.66 -6.20 -37.85
C LEU A 506 -8.35 -6.30 -39.23
N THR A 507 -8.15 -5.32 -40.10
CA THR A 507 -8.24 -5.55 -41.55
C THR A 507 -7.10 -4.84 -42.25
N GLY A 508 -6.22 -5.65 -42.86
CA GLY A 508 -5.07 -5.18 -43.61
C GLY A 508 -5.51 -4.51 -44.90
N ASN A 509 -5.46 -3.18 -44.92
CA ASN A 509 -5.09 -2.39 -46.10
C ASN A 509 -4.72 -0.97 -45.64
N PRO A 510 -3.59 -0.40 -46.14
CA PRO A 510 -3.16 0.93 -45.73
C PRO A 510 -4.06 2.02 -46.38
N PRO A 511 -4.50 3.05 -45.63
CA PRO A 511 -5.24 4.16 -46.21
C PRO A 511 -4.29 5.14 -46.92
N PRO A 512 -4.82 5.94 -47.88
CA PRO A 512 -4.02 6.89 -48.64
C PRO A 512 -3.58 8.08 -47.76
N ARG A 513 -2.37 8.59 -48.04
CA ARG A 513 -1.75 9.72 -47.35
C ARG A 513 -2.65 10.97 -47.43
N THR A 514 -3.16 11.41 -46.28
CA THR A 514 -3.77 12.74 -46.08
C THR A 514 -2.72 13.76 -45.60
N PRO A 515 -2.95 15.08 -45.80
CA PRO A 515 -1.92 16.09 -45.59
C PRO A 515 -1.63 16.34 -44.10
N LYS A 516 -0.37 16.66 -43.80
CA LYS A 516 0.12 17.03 -42.47
C LYS A 516 -0.67 18.22 -41.92
N HIS A 517 -1.50 17.98 -40.91
CA HIS A 517 -2.02 19.04 -40.04
C HIS A 517 -1.03 19.31 -38.90
N GLU A 518 -0.53 20.54 -38.82
CA GLU A 518 0.15 21.07 -37.63
C GLU A 518 -0.88 21.19 -36.49
N PHE A 519 -0.68 20.43 -35.41
CA PHE A 519 -1.41 20.62 -34.16
C PHE A 519 -0.80 21.80 -33.39
N LYS A 520 -1.56 22.88 -33.22
CA LYS A 520 -1.21 23.97 -32.30
C LYS A 520 -1.47 23.52 -30.86
N SER A 521 -0.50 23.75 -29.97
CA SER A 521 -0.61 23.52 -28.52
C SER A 521 -1.78 24.32 -27.93
N SER A 522 -2.71 23.64 -27.26
CA SER A 522 -3.74 24.29 -26.45
C SER A 522 -3.26 24.37 -24.99
N GLY A 523 -2.85 25.56 -24.55
CA GLY A 523 -2.56 25.81 -23.13
C GLY A 523 -3.83 26.19 -22.38
N ILE A 524 -3.99 25.68 -21.16
CA ILE A 524 -5.05 26.12 -20.24
C ILE A 524 -4.37 26.97 -19.15
N GLU A 525 -4.69 28.27 -19.10
CA GLU A 525 -4.21 29.18 -18.07
C GLU A 525 -5.25 29.33 -16.96
N TYR A 526 -4.81 29.19 -15.70
CA TYR A 526 -5.64 29.47 -14.53
C TYR A 526 -5.06 30.63 -13.73
N ASN A 527 -5.97 31.49 -13.26
CA ASN A 527 -5.64 32.62 -12.40
C ASN A 527 -6.27 32.37 -11.03
N VAL A 528 -5.46 31.90 -10.09
CA VAL A 528 -5.82 31.83 -8.67
C VAL A 528 -4.97 32.88 -7.99
N SER A 529 -5.60 33.75 -7.21
CA SER A 529 -5.00 34.92 -6.54
C SER A 529 -3.54 34.67 -6.12
N ASP A 530 -2.63 35.37 -6.81
CA ASP A 530 -1.16 35.39 -6.68
C ASP A 530 -0.31 34.29 -7.33
N PHE A 531 -0.88 33.30 -8.03
CA PHE A 531 -0.11 32.34 -8.83
C PHE A 531 -0.70 32.09 -10.21
N ARG A 532 0.10 32.31 -11.27
CA ARG A 532 -0.21 31.83 -12.62
C ARG A 532 0.40 30.46 -12.83
N GLN A 533 -0.45 29.47 -13.08
CA GLN A 533 -0.04 28.15 -13.55
C GLN A 533 -0.45 27.97 -15.01
N ARG A 534 0.48 27.45 -15.80
CA ARG A 534 0.26 27.05 -17.18
C ARG A 534 0.71 25.61 -17.34
N ILE A 535 -0.22 24.76 -17.76
CA ILE A 535 0.03 23.36 -18.11
C ILE A 535 0.05 23.29 -19.63
N ASP A 536 1.22 22.99 -20.19
CA ASP A 536 1.37 22.77 -21.62
C ASP A 536 1.43 21.26 -21.88
N VAL A 537 0.46 20.76 -22.64
CA VAL A 537 0.43 19.36 -23.10
C VAL A 537 0.92 19.34 -24.53
N SER A 538 2.03 18.65 -24.77
CA SER A 538 2.57 18.48 -26.12
C SER A 538 2.55 17.00 -26.50
N VAL A 539 2.07 16.73 -27.72
CA VAL A 539 2.13 15.40 -28.33
C VAL A 539 3.21 15.46 -29.40
N ALA A 540 4.34 14.78 -29.17
CA ALA A 540 5.39 14.68 -30.17
C ALA A 540 5.05 13.54 -31.14
N GLY A 541 4.87 13.88 -32.41
CA GLY A 541 4.63 12.90 -33.47
C GLY A 541 5.95 12.26 -33.91
N GLY A 542 6.20 11.01 -33.48
CA GLY A 542 7.31 10.21 -33.97
C GLY A 542 6.80 9.07 -34.83
N GLY A 543 6.90 9.15 -36.16
CA GLY A 543 6.65 8.03 -37.08
C GLY A 543 5.28 7.30 -36.97
N PRO A 544 4.99 6.36 -37.88
CA PRO A 544 3.80 5.54 -37.79
C PRO A 544 3.97 4.53 -36.65
N GLY A 545 3.31 4.79 -35.52
CA GLY A 545 3.24 3.89 -34.36
C GLY A 545 3.85 4.40 -33.05
N MET A 546 4.43 5.60 -33.01
CA MET A 546 4.94 6.21 -31.76
C MET A 546 4.28 7.57 -31.49
N HIS A 547 3.47 7.61 -30.43
CA HIS A 547 3.03 8.85 -29.83
C HIS A 547 3.61 8.95 -28.42
N SER A 548 4.39 10.00 -28.19
CA SER A 548 4.84 10.38 -26.84
C SER A 548 4.06 11.59 -26.38
N ILE A 549 3.46 11.50 -25.20
CA ILE A 549 2.78 12.61 -24.54
C ILE A 549 3.72 13.15 -23.47
N SER A 550 4.17 14.38 -23.63
CA SER A 550 5.02 15.08 -22.66
C SER A 550 4.21 16.20 -21.99
N LEU A 551 4.11 16.13 -20.66
CA LEU A 551 3.44 17.11 -19.80
C LEU A 551 4.49 18.04 -19.18
N TYR A 552 4.39 19.33 -19.47
CA TYR A 552 5.24 20.35 -18.85
C TYR A 552 4.39 21.23 -17.92
N VAL A 553 4.77 21.31 -16.65
CA VAL A 553 4.16 22.21 -15.67
C VAL A 553 5.18 23.31 -15.37
N THR A 554 4.85 24.55 -15.75
CA THR A 554 5.76 25.69 -15.59
C THR A 554 5.23 26.62 -14.51
N TYR A 555 6.04 26.89 -13.49
CA TYR A 555 5.72 27.85 -12.43
C TYR A 555 6.38 29.19 -12.74
N LYS A 556 5.61 30.27 -12.80
CA LYS A 556 6.15 31.63 -12.94
C LYS A 556 6.10 32.32 -11.59
N THR A 557 7.22 32.32 -10.86
CA THR A 557 7.36 33.07 -9.61
C THR A 557 7.65 34.53 -9.93
N GLY A 558 6.66 35.40 -9.71
CA GLY A 558 6.82 36.85 -9.81
C GLY A 558 7.41 37.41 -8.51
N LEU A 559 8.74 37.39 -8.38
CA LEU A 559 9.44 38.13 -7.33
C LEU A 559 10.49 39.03 -8.00
N SER A 560 10.15 40.31 -8.17
CA SER A 560 11.17 41.35 -8.28
C SER A 560 11.54 41.79 -6.87
N LEU A 561 12.77 41.51 -6.46
CA LEU A 561 13.38 42.18 -5.30
C LEU A 561 13.81 43.58 -5.72
N ARG A 562 13.62 44.55 -4.81
CA ARG A 562 14.49 45.73 -4.76
C ARG A 562 15.77 45.35 -4.03
#